data_AF-W2SSN9-F1
#
_entry.id   AF-W2SSN9-F1
#
_cell.length_a   1.000
_cell.length_b   1.000
_cell.length_c   1.000
_cell.angle_alpha   90.00
_cell.angle_beta   90.00
_cell.angle_gamma   90.00
#
_symmetry.space_group_name_H-M   'P 1'
#
loop_
_entity.id
_entity.type
_entity.pdbx_description
1 polymer ?
#
loop_
_entity_poly.entity_id
_entity_poly.type
_entity_poly.pdbx_seq_one_letter_code
_entity_poly.pdbx_strand_id
1 'polypeptide(L)'
;MRFLVVLAVCAWIAYAKGGCSWDRKYFVGGLVKEAPKPIVETVEKALKKKLPENSALVLMRVKEVDGKEYTYVMIGEVGSKNSEAWVFESKGSTLVNGKASDYKTMRSKASTCKRVGDKGKPNKFTKIFLGE
;
A
#
# COMPACT_ATOMS: atom_id res chain seq x y z
N MET A 1 -10.32 28.05 30.78
CA MET A 1 -9.19 27.35 30.12
C MET A 1 -9.18 25.82 30.31
N ARG A 2 -10.28 25.18 30.75
CA ARG A 2 -10.34 23.70 30.92
C ARG A 2 -10.93 22.94 29.72
N PHE A 3 -11.62 23.61 28.79
CA PHE A 3 -12.27 22.98 27.64
C PHE A 3 -11.35 22.75 26.42
N LEU A 4 -10.28 23.54 26.25
CA LEU A 4 -9.33 23.37 25.14
C LEU A 4 -8.46 22.12 25.28
N VAL A 5 -8.14 21.73 26.52
CA VAL A 5 -7.33 20.54 26.81
C VAL A 5 -8.11 19.26 26.47
N VAL A 6 -9.43 19.25 26.68
CA VAL A 6 -10.29 18.09 26.37
C VAL A 6 -10.41 17.89 24.85
N LEU A 7 -10.53 18.97 24.07
CA LEU A 7 -10.58 18.89 22.60
C LEU A 7 -9.26 18.38 21.99
N ALA A 8 -8.11 18.81 22.52
CA ALA A 8 -6.80 18.32 22.07
C ALA A 8 -6.61 16.81 22.37
N VAL A 9 -7.09 16.35 23.53
CA VAL A 9 -7.06 14.94 23.91
C VAL A 9 -8.02 14.11 23.05
N CYS A 10 -9.20 14.62 22.71
CA CYS A 10 -10.13 13.94 21.79
C CYS A 10 -9.55 13.82 20.36
N ALA A 11 -8.82 14.83 19.87
CA ALA A 11 -8.14 14.75 18.58
C ALA A 11 -7.01 13.71 18.57
N TRP A 12 -6.32 13.51 19.70
CA TRP A 12 -5.31 12.46 19.86
C TRP A 12 -5.91 11.05 19.98
N ILE A 13 -7.01 10.90 20.71
CA ILE A 13 -7.70 9.61 20.88
C ILE A 13 -8.37 9.18 19.56
N ALA A 14 -8.83 10.12 18.73
CA ALA A 14 -9.32 9.82 17.38
C ALA A 14 -8.22 9.33 16.43
N TYR A 15 -6.97 9.79 16.61
CA TYR A 15 -5.81 9.28 15.89
C TYR A 15 -5.35 7.89 16.39
N ALA A 16 -5.65 7.56 17.64
CA ALA A 16 -5.25 6.32 18.27
C ALA A 16 -6.11 5.10 17.89
N LYS A 17 -7.29 5.28 17.26
CA LYS A 17 -8.23 4.17 17.02
C LYS A 17 -8.00 3.35 15.75
N GLY A 18 -6.83 3.47 15.13
CA GLY A 18 -6.43 2.64 13.98
C GLY A 18 -5.29 3.28 13.20
N GLY A 19 -4.22 3.65 13.90
CA GLY A 19 -3.22 4.64 13.46
C GLY A 19 -2.31 4.21 12.30
N CYS A 20 -2.86 3.64 11.25
CA CYS A 20 -2.22 3.54 9.96
C CYS A 20 -3.05 4.27 8.89
N SER A 21 -2.36 4.78 7.88
CA SER A 21 -2.97 5.42 6.72
C SER A 21 -2.30 5.00 5.44
N TRP A 22 -3.01 4.97 4.33
CA TRP A 22 -2.42 4.76 3.02
C TRP A 22 -2.92 5.80 2.03
N ASP A 23 -2.04 6.24 1.14
CA ASP A 23 -2.33 7.28 0.16
C ASP A 23 -2.62 6.66 -1.21
N ARG A 24 -3.76 7.01 -1.80
CA ARG A 24 -4.18 6.51 -3.12
C ARG A 24 -3.14 6.81 -4.20
N LYS A 25 -2.40 7.92 -4.10
CA LYS A 25 -1.41 8.29 -5.13
C LYS A 25 -0.26 7.29 -5.24
N TYR A 26 -0.01 6.51 -4.18
CA TYR A 26 1.00 5.46 -4.17
C TYR A 26 0.40 4.06 -4.35
N PHE A 27 -0.90 3.99 -4.65
CA PHE A 27 -1.53 2.75 -5.02
C PHE A 27 -1.31 2.49 -6.51
N VAL A 28 -0.73 1.33 -6.83
CA VAL A 28 -0.67 0.81 -8.19
C VAL A 28 -1.47 -0.48 -8.22
N GLY A 29 -2.34 -0.62 -9.20
CA GLY A 29 -3.05 -1.86 -9.47
C GLY A 29 -3.25 -1.99 -10.96
N GLY A 30 -2.75 -3.06 -11.57
CA GLY A 30 -2.85 -3.29 -13.01
C GLY A 30 -1.75 -4.21 -13.51
N LEU A 31 -1.48 -4.17 -14.81
CA LEU A 31 -0.37 -4.93 -15.40
C LEU A 31 0.96 -4.22 -15.15
N VAL A 32 2.04 -4.99 -15.02
CA VAL A 32 3.41 -4.45 -14.86
C VAL A 32 3.75 -3.45 -15.96
N LYS A 33 3.38 -3.74 -17.22
CA LYS A 33 3.62 -2.82 -18.36
C LYS A 33 2.89 -1.48 -18.29
N GLU A 34 1.83 -1.39 -17.49
CA GLU A 34 1.02 -0.17 -17.32
C GLU A 34 1.47 0.65 -16.09
N ALA A 35 2.32 0.08 -15.25
CA ALA A 35 2.83 0.74 -14.07
C ALA A 35 3.94 1.75 -14.44
N PRO A 36 4.08 2.86 -13.67
CA PRO A 36 5.20 3.78 -13.86
C PRO A 36 6.55 3.07 -13.76
N LYS A 37 7.42 3.24 -14.77
CA LYS A 37 8.75 2.60 -14.83
C LYS A 37 9.56 2.71 -13.52
N PRO A 38 9.64 3.87 -12.84
CA PRO A 38 10.41 3.98 -11.60
C PRO A 38 9.90 3.07 -10.48
N ILE A 39 8.59 2.78 -10.46
CA ILE A 39 7.99 1.87 -9.48
C ILE A 39 8.40 0.43 -9.80
N VAL A 40 8.30 0.02 -11.06
CA VAL A 40 8.70 -1.32 -11.52
C VAL A 40 10.17 -1.57 -11.20
N GLU A 41 11.06 -0.67 -11.57
CA GLU A 41 12.50 -0.78 -11.29
C GLU A 41 12.80 -0.88 -9.79
N THR A 42 12.09 -0.10 -8.97
CA THR A 42 12.24 -0.16 -7.51
C THR A 42 11.86 -1.53 -6.96
N VAL A 43 10.76 -2.11 -7.44
CA VAL A 43 10.30 -3.44 -7.02
C VAL A 43 11.22 -4.54 -7.53
N GLU A 44 11.65 -4.48 -8.78
CA GLU A 44 12.59 -5.43 -9.37
C GLU A 44 13.91 -5.46 -8.60
N LYS A 45 14.44 -4.28 -8.25
CA LYS A 45 15.64 -4.15 -7.44
C LYS A 45 15.46 -4.74 -6.05
N ALA A 46 14.31 -4.50 -5.42
CA ALA A 46 14.01 -5.02 -4.09
C ALA A 46 13.86 -6.55 -4.06
N LEU A 47 13.26 -7.11 -5.11
CA LEU A 47 13.06 -8.56 -5.27
C LEU A 47 14.25 -9.28 -5.92
N LYS A 48 15.23 -8.54 -6.45
CA LYS A 48 16.38 -9.05 -7.21
C LYS A 48 15.96 -9.92 -8.40
N LYS A 49 14.83 -9.58 -9.05
CA LYS A 49 14.32 -10.28 -10.24
C LYS A 49 13.53 -9.33 -11.13
N LYS A 50 13.47 -9.64 -12.43
CA LYS A 50 12.60 -8.92 -13.38
C LYS A 50 11.14 -9.34 -13.21
N LEU A 51 10.23 -8.39 -13.35
CA LEU A 51 8.79 -8.64 -13.32
C LEU A 51 8.28 -8.94 -14.73
N PRO A 52 7.48 -9.99 -14.94
CA PRO A 52 6.87 -10.24 -16.24
C PRO A 52 5.88 -9.12 -16.58
N GLU A 53 5.98 -8.56 -17.79
CA GLU A 53 5.17 -7.41 -18.22
C GLU A 53 3.65 -7.63 -18.18
N ASN A 54 3.23 -8.89 -18.38
CA ASN A 54 1.83 -9.31 -18.37
C ASN A 54 1.35 -9.81 -17.00
N SER A 55 2.19 -9.79 -15.96
CA SER A 55 1.75 -10.08 -14.60
C SER A 55 0.98 -8.90 -14.02
N ALA A 56 0.01 -9.20 -13.17
CA ALA A 56 -0.58 -8.23 -12.27
C ALA A 56 0.46 -7.74 -11.27
N LEU A 57 0.50 -6.44 -11.05
CA LEU A 57 1.23 -5.76 -10.00
C LEU A 57 0.23 -4.96 -9.17
N VAL A 58 0.19 -5.24 -7.88
CA VAL A 58 -0.51 -4.41 -6.90
C VAL A 58 0.49 -3.89 -5.89
N LEU A 59 0.52 -2.58 -5.68
CA LEU A 59 1.39 -1.92 -4.73
C LEU A 59 0.56 -0.98 -3.85
N MET A 60 0.79 -1.02 -2.54
CA MET A 60 0.15 -0.12 -1.59
C MET A 60 1.17 0.32 -0.54
N ARG A 61 1.33 1.63 -0.38
CA ARG A 61 2.16 2.21 0.67
C ARG A 61 1.31 2.59 1.88
N VAL A 62 1.63 1.98 3.01
CA VAL A 62 0.97 2.19 4.31
C VAL A 62 1.95 2.88 5.24
N LYS A 63 1.52 3.98 5.84
CA LYS A 63 2.18 4.62 6.97
C LYS A 63 1.58 4.07 8.26
N GLU A 64 2.39 3.54 9.17
CA GLU A 64 1.96 2.98 10.46
C GLU A 64 2.12 3.97 11.63
N VAL A 65 1.65 3.56 12.81
CA VAL A 65 1.54 4.40 14.02
C VAL A 65 2.92 4.87 14.49
N ASP A 66 3.93 4.03 14.31
CA ASP A 66 5.32 4.33 14.64
C ASP A 66 5.99 5.31 13.66
N GLY A 67 5.24 5.82 12.69
CA GLY A 67 5.70 6.75 11.67
C GLY A 67 6.43 6.07 10.52
N LYS A 68 6.67 4.75 10.57
CA LYS A 68 7.31 4.02 9.50
C LYS A 68 6.37 3.81 8.33
N GLU A 69 6.95 3.76 7.14
CA GLU A 69 6.22 3.46 5.92
C GLU A 69 6.57 2.05 5.46
N TYR A 70 5.54 1.30 5.07
CA TYR A 70 5.66 -0.04 4.55
C TYR A 70 5.00 -0.10 3.18
N THR A 71 5.68 -0.71 2.22
CA THR A 71 5.14 -0.93 0.87
C THR A 71 4.81 -2.40 0.73
N TYR A 72 3.53 -2.69 0.57
CA TYR A 72 3.00 -4.00 0.24
C TYR A 72 3.03 -4.15 -1.28
N VAL A 73 3.64 -5.21 -1.77
CA VAL A 73 3.78 -5.54 -3.18
C VAL A 73 3.19 -6.92 -3.41
N MET A 74 2.37 -7.04 -4.44
CA MET A 74 1.82 -8.31 -4.89
C MET A 74 2.02 -8.45 -6.38
N ILE A 75 2.56 -9.59 -6.78
CA ILE A 75 2.83 -9.94 -8.17
C ILE A 75 2.21 -11.29 -8.43
N GLY A 76 1.45 -11.42 -9.51
CA GLY A 76 0.85 -12.70 -9.87
C GLY A 76 0.23 -12.64 -11.24
N GLU A 77 -0.15 -13.79 -11.77
CA GLU A 77 -0.90 -13.84 -13.02
C GLU A 77 -2.35 -13.39 -12.78
N VAL A 78 -2.90 -12.61 -13.71
CA VAL A 78 -4.28 -12.11 -13.62
C VAL A 78 -5.25 -13.29 -13.57
N GLY A 79 -6.04 -13.40 -12.50
CA GLY A 79 -7.01 -14.50 -12.33
C GLY A 79 -6.42 -15.81 -11.78
N SER A 80 -5.12 -15.85 -11.51
CA SER A 80 -4.46 -17.01 -10.88
C SER A 80 -4.46 -16.93 -9.36
N LYS A 81 -4.44 -18.08 -8.69
CA LYS A 81 -4.21 -18.18 -7.23
C LYS A 81 -2.73 -18.06 -6.86
N ASN A 82 -1.83 -18.08 -7.85
CA ASN A 82 -0.39 -18.04 -7.65
C ASN A 82 0.13 -16.60 -7.63
N SER A 83 -0.26 -15.84 -6.60
CA SER A 83 0.28 -14.50 -6.34
C SER A 83 1.35 -14.55 -5.26
N GLU A 84 2.53 -14.03 -5.54
CA GLU A 84 3.54 -13.71 -4.53
C GLU A 84 3.21 -12.37 -3.90
N ALA A 85 3.30 -12.29 -2.57
CA ALA A 85 3.14 -11.03 -1.85
C ALA A 85 4.34 -10.80 -0.93
N TRP A 86 4.74 -9.53 -0.85
CA TRP A 86 5.91 -9.07 -0.12
C TRP A 86 5.58 -7.78 0.61
N VAL A 87 6.19 -7.58 1.76
CA VAL A 87 6.16 -6.30 2.48
C VAL A 87 7.58 -5.80 2.66
N PHE A 88 7.79 -4.53 2.35
CA PHE A 88 9.07 -3.85 2.49
C PHE A 88 8.93 -2.65 3.41
N GLU A 89 9.94 -2.36 4.20
CA GLU A 89 10.08 -1.05 4.82
C GLU A 89 10.46 -0.04 3.74
N SER A 90 9.79 1.11 3.74
CA SER A 90 10.00 2.19 2.78
C SER A 90 10.90 3.24 3.39
N LYS A 91 12.07 3.46 2.79
CA LYS A 91 13.00 4.53 3.16
C LYS A 91 13.10 5.51 1.99
N GLY A 92 12.21 6.52 2.01
CA GLY A 92 12.06 7.46 0.90
C GLY A 92 11.52 6.78 -0.36
N SER A 93 12.35 6.73 -1.41
CA SER A 93 12.06 6.02 -2.67
C SER A 93 12.56 4.57 -2.69
N THR A 94 13.26 4.12 -1.64
CA THR A 94 13.85 2.78 -1.59
C THR A 94 13.02 1.80 -0.77
N LEU A 95 13.05 0.53 -1.17
CA LEU A 95 12.42 -0.59 -0.46
C LEU A 95 13.51 -1.46 0.17
N VAL A 96 13.42 -1.67 1.48
CA VAL A 96 14.40 -2.43 2.26
C VAL A 96 13.72 -3.46 3.17
N ASN A 97 14.50 -4.39 3.72
CA ASN A 97 14.03 -5.37 4.71
C ASN A 97 12.79 -6.17 4.26
N GLY A 98 12.79 -6.62 3.00
CA GLY A 98 11.68 -7.36 2.40
C GLY A 98 11.38 -8.67 3.11
N LYS A 99 10.09 -8.92 3.37
CA LYS A 99 9.58 -10.16 3.95
C LYS A 99 8.41 -10.68 3.13
N ALA A 100 8.27 -11.99 3.05
CA ALA A 100 7.09 -12.61 2.45
C ALA A 100 5.83 -12.18 3.23
N SER A 101 4.74 -12.00 2.49
CA SER A 101 3.43 -11.63 3.00
C SER A 101 2.34 -12.36 2.20
N ASP A 102 1.09 -11.97 2.36
CA ASP A 102 -0.05 -12.59 1.70
C ASP A 102 -1.11 -11.55 1.31
N TYR A 103 -2.00 -11.97 0.40
CA TYR A 103 -3.09 -11.14 -0.10
C TYR A 103 -4.04 -10.65 1.01
N LYS A 104 -4.33 -11.49 2.01
CA LYS A 104 -5.25 -11.13 3.10
C LYS A 104 -4.64 -10.02 3.96
N THR A 105 -3.35 -10.05 4.22
CA THR A 105 -2.63 -9.02 4.97
C THR A 105 -2.71 -7.67 4.26
N MET A 106 -2.41 -7.63 2.95
CA MET A 106 -2.50 -6.40 2.17
C MET A 106 -3.94 -5.87 2.11
N ARG A 107 -4.93 -6.73 1.88
CA ARG A 107 -6.35 -6.35 1.84
C ARG A 107 -6.86 -5.88 3.21
N SER A 108 -6.42 -6.53 4.28
CA SER A 108 -6.70 -6.10 5.65
C SER A 108 -6.18 -4.69 5.89
N LYS A 109 -4.94 -4.39 5.47
CA LYS A 109 -4.40 -3.02 5.58
C LYS A 109 -5.17 -2.01 4.73
N ALA A 110 -5.57 -2.38 3.50
CA ALA A 110 -6.34 -1.50 2.63
C ALA A 110 -7.72 -1.11 3.23
N SER A 111 -8.34 -2.04 3.96
CA SER A 111 -9.66 -1.87 4.60
C SER A 111 -9.62 -1.26 6.00
N THR A 112 -8.55 -1.51 6.77
CA THR A 112 -8.43 -1.06 8.17
C THR A 112 -7.66 0.26 8.31
N CYS A 113 -6.71 0.55 7.42
CA CYS A 113 -5.95 1.80 7.46
C CYS A 113 -6.76 2.93 6.84
N LYS A 114 -6.65 4.13 7.44
CA LYS A 114 -7.31 5.34 6.93
C LYS A 114 -6.81 5.69 5.54
N ARG A 115 -7.69 5.64 4.54
CA ARG A 115 -7.38 6.14 3.20
C ARG A 115 -7.23 7.67 3.24
N VAL A 116 -6.10 8.18 2.75
CA VAL A 116 -5.80 9.62 2.63
C VAL A 116 -5.49 9.97 1.16
N GLY A 117 -5.60 11.25 0.79
CA GLY A 117 -5.36 11.72 -0.58
C GLY A 117 -6.64 11.82 -1.44
N ASP A 118 -6.59 12.73 -2.43
CA ASP A 118 -7.78 13.21 -3.16
C ASP A 118 -8.23 12.29 -4.32
N LYS A 119 -9.48 12.53 -4.74
CA LYS A 119 -10.42 11.76 -5.56
C LYS A 119 -10.00 11.50 -7.03
N GLY A 120 -8.77 11.07 -7.29
CA GLY A 120 -8.44 10.49 -8.61
C GLY A 120 -9.33 9.28 -8.87
N LYS A 121 -10.00 9.19 -10.03
CA LYS A 121 -10.85 8.02 -10.34
C LYS A 121 -9.99 6.75 -10.30
N PRO A 122 -10.33 5.75 -9.47
CA PRO A 122 -9.60 4.48 -9.48
C PRO A 122 -9.70 3.86 -10.87
N ASN A 123 -8.59 3.29 -11.34
CA ASN A 123 -8.65 2.40 -12.49
C ASN A 123 -9.47 1.14 -12.14
N LYS A 124 -9.91 0.39 -13.15
CA LYS A 124 -10.78 -0.79 -12.96
C LYS A 124 -10.17 -1.82 -12.00
N PHE A 125 -8.86 -2.01 -12.05
CA PHE A 125 -8.14 -2.96 -11.20
C PHE A 125 -8.14 -2.53 -9.73
N THR A 126 -7.93 -1.23 -9.48
CA THR A 126 -8.01 -0.62 -8.14
C THR A 126 -9.39 -0.79 -7.54
N LYS A 127 -10.44 -0.57 -8.33
CA LYS A 127 -11.83 -0.79 -7.89
C LYS A 127 -12.07 -2.23 -7.45
N ILE A 128 -11.70 -3.19 -8.30
CA ILE A 128 -11.83 -4.62 -8.01
C ILE A 128 -11.06 -5.00 -6.74
N PHE A 129 -9.84 -4.49 -6.58
CA PHE A 129 -9.01 -4.79 -5.40
C PHE A 129 -9.59 -4.22 -4.11
N LEU A 130 -10.12 -2.98 -4.16
CA LEU A 130 -10.68 -2.29 -3.00
C LEU A 130 -12.14 -2.68 -2.72
N GLY A 131 -12.82 -3.36 -3.66
CA GLY A 131 -14.25 -3.64 -3.57
C GLY A 131 -15.15 -2.43 -3.83
N GLU A 132 -14.70 -1.48 -4.65
CA GLU A 132 -15.43 -0.26 -5.08
C GLU A 132 -16.09 -0.39 -6.47
#